data_AF-A0A661MGC3-F1
#
_entry.id   AF-A0A661MGC3-F1
#
_cell.length_a   1.000
_cell.length_b   1.000
_cell.length_c   1.000
_cell.angle_alpha   90.00
_cell.angle_beta   90.00
_cell.angle_gamma   90.00
#
_symmetry.space_group_name_H-M   'P 1'
#
loop_
_entity.id
_entity.type
_entity.pdbx_description
1 polymer ?
#
loop_
_entity_poly.entity_id
_entity_poly.type
_entity_poly.pdbx_seq_one_letter_code
_entity_poly.pdbx_strand_id
1 'polypeptide(L)'
;MAHKLDLDDEQIDTLAGILNVLKTEKAQARLDEQRSIAGIADAVEGDEFDQSVAAEALSARVEAAERLKEEVLTTLQKTHEMLDPEQRKRLAYLLRSGQLTI
;
A
#
# COMPACT_ATOMS: atom_id res chain seq x y z
N MET A 1 8.65 4.28 13.86
CA MET A 1 9.35 5.14 12.89
C MET A 1 9.81 6.45 13.51
N ALA A 2 8.94 7.15 14.26
CA ALA A 2 9.23 8.46 14.88
C ALA A 2 10.62 8.60 15.53
N HIS A 3 10.92 7.82 16.58
CA HIS A 3 12.23 7.88 17.25
C HIS A 3 13.41 7.50 16.33
N LYS A 4 13.18 6.68 15.30
CA LYS A 4 14.22 6.32 14.32
C LYS A 4 14.46 7.44 13.30
N LEU A 5 13.58 8.42 13.19
CA LEU A 5 13.71 9.56 12.28
C LEU A 5 13.96 10.87 13.01
N ASP A 6 13.92 10.89 14.34
CA ASP A 6 14.05 12.11 15.15
C ASP A 6 12.98 13.14 14.79
N LEU A 7 11.72 12.69 14.73
CA LEU A 7 10.58 13.54 14.42
C LEU A 7 10.17 14.38 15.63
N ASP A 8 9.79 15.62 15.38
CA ASP A 8 9.07 16.44 16.37
C ASP A 8 7.58 16.02 16.49
N ASP A 9 6.87 16.59 17.46
CA ASP A 9 5.48 16.22 17.76
C ASP A 9 4.53 16.50 16.57
N GLU A 10 4.74 17.60 15.84
CA GLU A 10 3.92 17.96 14.67
C GLU A 10 4.14 16.97 13.51
N GLN A 11 5.40 16.59 13.29
CA GLN A 11 5.78 15.58 12.34
C GLN A 11 5.23 14.19 12.71
N ILE A 12 5.21 13.85 14.00
CA ILE A 12 4.63 12.58 14.48
C ILE A 12 3.15 12.50 14.13
N ASP A 13 2.38 13.54 14.43
CA ASP A 13 0.94 13.59 14.16
C ASP A 13 0.66 13.54 12.65
N THR A 14 1.44 14.30 11.87
CA THR A 14 1.34 14.31 10.40
C THR A 14 1.62 12.92 9.82
N LEU A 15 2.71 12.27 10.26
CA LEU A 15 3.07 10.94 9.80
C LEU A 15 2.03 9.90 10.21
N ALA A 16 1.47 10.00 11.42
CA ALA A 16 0.39 9.11 11.87
C ALA A 16 -0.84 9.20 10.97
N GLY A 17 -1.23 10.42 10.57
CA GLY A 17 -2.31 10.66 9.61
C GLY A 17 -2.04 10.01 8.25
N ILE A 18 -0.85 10.24 7.68
CA ILE A 18 -0.43 9.65 6.39
C ILE A 18 -0.48 8.11 6.46
N LEU A 19 0.11 7.52 7.50
CA LEU A 19 0.16 6.06 7.66
C LEU A 19 -1.23 5.45 7.91
N ASN A 20 -2.16 6.19 8.51
CA ASN A 20 -3.52 5.71 8.70
C ASN A 20 -4.29 5.57 7.37
N VAL A 21 -4.07 6.49 6.43
CA VAL A 21 -4.64 6.39 5.07
C VAL A 21 -4.06 5.18 4.35
N LEU A 22 -2.72 5.04 4.31
CA LEU A 22 -2.06 3.89 3.69
C LEU A 22 -2.50 2.55 4.30
N LYS A 23 -2.66 2.50 5.63
CA LYS A 23 -3.16 1.30 6.32
C LYS A 23 -4.57 0.93 5.86
N THR A 24 -5.41 1.93 5.63
CA THR A 24 -6.78 1.73 5.15
C THR A 24 -6.77 1.18 3.72
N GLU A 25 -5.95 1.75 2.83
CA GLU A 25 -5.84 1.27 1.45
C GLU A 25 -5.27 -0.15 1.37
N LYS A 26 -4.27 -0.49 2.18
CA LYS A 26 -3.77 -1.87 2.29
C LYS A 26 -4.84 -2.86 2.73
N ALA A 27 -5.71 -2.45 3.66
CA ALA A 27 -6.81 -3.29 4.12
C ALA A 27 -7.84 -3.49 2.99
N GLN A 28 -8.16 -2.45 2.22
CA GLN A 28 -9.03 -2.55 1.05
C GLN A 28 -8.45 -3.43 -0.05
N ALA A 29 -7.19 -3.23 -0.41
CA ALA A 29 -6.50 -4.06 -1.41
C ALA A 29 -6.51 -5.55 -1.04
N ARG A 30 -6.37 -5.89 0.25
CA ARG A 30 -6.47 -7.27 0.73
C ARG A 30 -7.89 -7.83 0.59
N LEU A 31 -8.92 -7.04 0.86
CA LEU A 31 -10.31 -7.45 0.65
C LEU A 31 -10.62 -7.64 -0.83
N ASP A 32 -10.13 -6.76 -1.69
CA ASP A 32 -10.27 -6.86 -3.15
C ASP A 32 -9.53 -8.08 -3.70
N GLU A 33 -8.35 -8.40 -3.18
CA GLU A 33 -7.64 -9.66 -3.52
C GLU A 33 -8.46 -10.90 -3.11
N GLN A 34 -9.09 -10.89 -1.93
CA GLN A 34 -9.96 -12.00 -1.52
C GLN A 34 -11.19 -12.13 -2.42
N ARG A 35 -11.80 -11.02 -2.84
CA ARG A 35 -12.91 -11.01 -3.81
C ARG A 35 -12.48 -11.53 -5.18
N SER A 36 -11.30 -11.14 -5.63
CA SER A 36 -10.71 -11.65 -6.88
C SER A 36 -10.54 -13.17 -6.84
N ILE A 37 -10.05 -13.71 -5.72
CA ILE A 37 -9.91 -15.17 -5.54
C ILE A 37 -11.27 -15.87 -5.60
N ALA A 38 -12.32 -15.28 -5.02
CA ALA A 38 -13.67 -15.83 -5.12
C ALA A 38 -14.17 -15.85 -6.58
N GLY A 39 -14.02 -14.74 -7.32
CA GLY A 39 -14.41 -14.72 -8.74
C GLY A 39 -13.59 -15.69 -9.61
N ILE A 40 -12.31 -15.90 -9.30
CA ILE A 40 -11.49 -16.93 -9.95
C ILE A 40 -12.03 -18.33 -9.62
N ALA A 41 -12.46 -18.58 -8.38
CA ALA A 41 -13.05 -19.85 -7.98
C ALA A 41 -14.35 -20.11 -8.77
N ASP A 42 -15.22 -19.11 -8.88
CA ASP A 42 -16.47 -19.21 -9.66
C ASP A 42 -16.19 -19.54 -11.13
N ALA A 43 -15.14 -18.97 -11.71
CA ALA A 43 -14.73 -19.22 -13.09
C ALA A 43 -14.20 -20.65 -13.35
N VAL A 44 -13.72 -21.34 -12.32
CA VAL A 44 -13.13 -22.70 -12.45
C VAL A 44 -14.05 -23.82 -11.95
N GLU A 45 -15.09 -23.51 -11.18
CA GLU A 45 -16.01 -24.51 -10.61
C GLU A 45 -17.01 -25.06 -11.64
N GLY A 46 -17.30 -24.30 -12.71
CA GLY A 46 -18.22 -24.71 -13.77
C GLY A 46 -17.75 -25.92 -14.58
N ASP A 47 -18.69 -26.50 -15.35
CA ASP A 47 -18.41 -27.62 -16.27
C ASP A 47 -17.35 -27.26 -17.34
N GLU A 48 -17.28 -25.97 -17.70
CA GLU A 48 -16.26 -25.38 -18.56
C GLU A 48 -15.63 -24.17 -17.87
N PHE A 49 -14.38 -23.86 -18.21
CA PHE A 49 -13.68 -22.69 -17.68
C PHE A 49 -14.29 -21.39 -18.23
N ASP A 50 -14.79 -20.53 -17.34
CA ASP A 50 -15.30 -19.21 -17.71
C ASP A 50 -14.15 -18.18 -17.78
N GLN A 51 -13.57 -18.05 -18.97
CA GLN A 51 -12.49 -17.09 -19.21
C GLN A 51 -12.91 -15.64 -18.93
N SER A 52 -14.17 -15.28 -19.14
CA SER A 52 -14.65 -13.90 -18.97
C SER A 52 -14.66 -13.53 -17.48
N VAL A 53 -15.23 -14.39 -16.65
CA VAL A 53 -15.29 -14.20 -15.19
C VAL A 53 -13.88 -14.18 -14.59
N ALA A 54 -13.00 -15.08 -15.02
CA ALA A 54 -11.61 -15.08 -14.57
C ALA A 54 -10.88 -13.78 -14.96
N ALA A 55 -11.08 -13.29 -16.18
CA ALA A 55 -10.43 -12.07 -16.66
C ALA A 55 -10.92 -10.82 -15.90
N GLU A 56 -12.21 -10.73 -15.60
CA GLU A 56 -12.77 -9.64 -14.81
C GLU A 56 -12.22 -9.66 -13.37
N ALA A 57 -12.22 -10.83 -12.71
CA ALA A 57 -11.69 -10.98 -11.36
C ALA A 57 -10.19 -10.64 -11.27
N LEU A 58 -9.40 -11.01 -12.28
CA LEU A 58 -7.98 -10.66 -12.35
C LEU A 58 -7.76 -9.18 -12.65
N SER A 59 -8.59 -8.56 -13.49
CA SER A 59 -8.54 -7.12 -13.79
C SER A 59 -8.79 -6.29 -12.53
N ALA A 60 -9.81 -6.63 -11.75
CA ALA A 60 -10.10 -5.98 -10.47
C ALA A 60 -8.92 -6.08 -9.48
N ARG A 61 -8.18 -7.20 -9.48
CA ARG A 61 -6.97 -7.37 -8.65
C ARG A 61 -5.85 -6.44 -9.10
N VAL A 62 -5.65 -6.27 -10.41
CA VAL A 62 -4.66 -5.35 -10.95
C VAL A 62 -5.02 -3.91 -10.57
N GLU A 63 -6.28 -3.51 -10.75
CA GLU A 63 -6.76 -2.18 -10.38
C GLU A 63 -6.58 -1.87 -8.88
N ALA A 64 -6.83 -2.85 -8.00
CA ALA A 64 -6.56 -2.71 -6.56
C ALA A 64 -5.06 -2.52 -6.26
N ALA A 65 -4.19 -3.26 -6.95
CA ALA A 65 -2.74 -3.11 -6.82
C ALA A 65 -2.25 -1.74 -7.34
N GLU A 66 -2.86 -1.22 -8.40
CA GLU A 66 -2.54 0.11 -8.94
C GLU A 66 -2.93 1.23 -7.98
N ARG A 67 -4.12 1.15 -7.37
CA ARG A 67 -4.55 2.10 -6.33
C ARG A 67 -3.61 2.08 -5.12
N LEU A 68 -3.24 0.89 -4.63
CA LEU A 68 -2.28 0.77 -3.55
C LEU A 68 -0.89 1.36 -3.91
N LYS A 69 -0.41 1.15 -5.14
CA LYS A 69 0.84 1.74 -5.64
C LYS A 69 0.77 3.27 -5.61
N GLU A 70 -0.34 3.87 -6.03
CA GLU A 70 -0.54 5.32 -6.00
C GLU A 70 -0.57 5.88 -4.57
N GLU A 71 -1.20 5.17 -3.64
CA GLU A 71 -1.23 5.59 -2.24
C GLU A 71 0.15 5.46 -1.57
N VAL A 72 0.93 4.42 -1.91
CA VAL A 72 2.33 4.29 -1.47
C VAL A 72 3.17 5.45 -1.99
N LEU A 73 3.03 5.81 -3.27
CA LEU A 73 3.73 6.95 -3.85
C LEU A 73 3.37 8.26 -3.13
N THR A 74 2.07 8.48 -2.90
CA THR A 74 1.58 9.65 -2.16
C THR A 74 2.11 9.69 -0.74
N THR A 75 2.13 8.54 -0.05
CA THR A 75 2.69 8.41 1.31
C THR A 75 4.18 8.77 1.32
N LEU A 76 4.96 8.28 0.36
CA LEU A 76 6.38 8.61 0.23
C LEU A 76 6.60 10.10 -0.03
N GLN A 77 5.82 10.70 -0.92
CA GLN A 77 5.92 12.12 -1.25
C GLN A 77 5.62 12.99 -0.02
N LYS A 78 4.47 12.77 0.64
CA LYS A 78 4.07 13.54 1.83
C LYS A 78 5.07 13.38 2.97
N THR A 79 5.55 12.15 3.18
CA THR A 79 6.60 11.88 4.18
C THR A 79 7.87 12.64 3.83
N HIS A 80 8.32 12.64 2.57
CA HIS A 80 9.50 13.40 2.18
C HIS A 80 9.33 14.91 2.41
N GLU A 81 8.18 15.47 2.05
CA GLU A 81 7.87 16.91 2.18
C GLU A 81 7.96 17.41 3.62
N MET A 82 7.42 16.67 4.59
CA MET A 82 7.44 17.04 6.01
C MET A 82 8.81 16.89 6.69
N LEU A 83 9.73 16.10 6.12
CA LEU A 83 11.05 15.84 6.70
C LEU A 83 12.09 16.86 6.27
N ASP A 84 13.02 17.17 7.16
CA ASP A 84 14.22 17.94 6.84
C ASP A 84 15.28 17.10 6.06
N PRO A 85 16.33 17.73 5.51
CA PRO A 85 17.35 17.02 4.74
C PRO A 85 18.07 15.88 5.49
N GLU A 86 18.28 16.00 6.80
CA GLU A 86 18.96 14.98 7.60
C GLU A 86 18.04 13.80 7.91
N GLN A 87 16.79 14.09 8.29
CA GLN A 87 15.74 13.10 8.47
C GLN A 87 15.48 12.30 7.18
N ARG A 88 15.52 12.95 5.99
CA ARG A 88 15.41 12.28 4.69
C ARG A 88 16.56 11.29 4.43
N LYS A 89 17.80 11.64 4.77
CA LYS A 89 18.93 10.70 4.66
C LYS A 89 18.74 9.51 5.59
N ARG A 90 18.26 9.75 6.81
CA ARG A 90 17.97 8.70 7.79
C ARG A 90 16.86 7.77 7.30
N LEU A 91 15.79 8.31 6.74
CA LEU A 91 14.73 7.52 6.08
C LEU A 91 15.30 6.64 4.97
N ALA A 92 16.11 7.19 4.07
CA ALA A 92 16.73 6.44 2.98
C ALA A 92 17.63 5.30 3.50
N TYR A 93 18.40 5.54 4.56
CA TYR A 93 19.21 4.51 5.23
C TYR A 93 18.34 3.39 5.82
N LEU A 94 17.26 3.74 6.51
CA LEU A 94 16.36 2.76 7.12
C LEU A 94 15.63 1.89 6.08
N LEU A 95 15.24 2.48 4.95
CA LEU A 95 14.66 1.75 3.81
C LEU A 95 15.67 0.78 3.19
N ARG A 96 16.88 1.25 2.87
CA ARG A 96 17.93 0.40 2.26
C ARG A 96 18.37 -0.75 3.15
N SER A 97 18.34 -0.55 4.46
CA SER A 97 18.73 -1.58 5.45
C SER A 97 17.58 -2.52 5.82
N GLY A 98 16.36 -2.30 5.31
CA GLY A 98 15.17 -3.10 5.65
C GLY A 98 14.67 -2.88 7.09
N GLN A 99 15.22 -1.90 7.81
CA GLN A 99 14.78 -1.56 9.17
C GLN A 99 13.44 -0.82 9.20
N LEU A 100 12.99 -0.38 8.02
CA LEU A 100 11.73 0.31 7.77
C LEU A 100 11.17 -0.19 6.43
N THR A 101 9.90 -0.55 6.43
CA THR A 101 9.15 -0.98 5.25
C THR A 101 7.92 -0.10 5.10
N ILE A 102 7.57 0.23 3.86
CA ILE A 102 6.36 0.98 3.49
C ILE A 102 5.41 0.07 2.75
#